data_AF-A0A157ZA44-F1
#
_entry.id   AF-A0A157ZA44-F1
#
_cell.length_a   1.000
_cell.length_b   1.000
_cell.length_c   1.000
_cell.angle_alpha   90.00
_cell.angle_beta   90.00
_cell.angle_gamma   90.00
#
_symmetry.space_group_name_H-M   'P 1'
#
loop_
_entity.id
_entity.type
_entity.pdbx_description
1 polymer ?
#
loop_
_entity_poly.entity_id
_entity_poly.type
_entity_poly.pdbx_seq_one_letter_code
_entity_poly.pdbx_strand_id
1 'polypeptide(L)'
;MLETLREPLEVGQITISRAAQQADFPAACQLVAAMNPCPRGWRGDPGGRCRCSPDVAARYLRKLSGPLMDRIDIQIELPALSPAELSARGVERGESSAVVAARVAAARDIQTQRQGKINRNLDGREADEVCRPDAAGEALLRAAGERFGWSARAYYRVLKVVRTIADLAGADKPDASHVAEAVQYRRALTTA
;
A
#
# COMPACT_ATOMS: atom_id res chain seq x y z
N MET A 1 -11.23 4.40 17.02
CA MET A 1 -11.41 3.00 16.59
C MET A 1 -10.33 2.56 15.61
N LEU A 2 -10.08 3.26 14.48
CA LEU A 2 -9.03 2.84 13.53
C LEU A 2 -7.61 2.73 14.12
N GLU A 3 -7.28 3.55 15.12
CA GLU A 3 -5.98 3.48 15.80
C GLU A 3 -5.69 2.11 16.43
N THR A 4 -6.71 1.34 16.84
CA THR A 4 -6.51 0.01 17.43
C THR A 4 -6.04 -1.01 16.41
N LEU A 5 -6.10 -0.71 15.11
CA LEU A 5 -5.58 -1.57 14.03
C LEU A 5 -4.05 -1.49 13.90
N ARG A 6 -3.39 -0.51 14.52
CA ARG A 6 -1.94 -0.30 14.36
C ARG A 6 -1.10 -1.52 14.77
N GLU A 7 -1.44 -2.15 15.88
CA GLU A 7 -0.73 -3.32 16.41
C GLU A 7 -1.03 -4.59 15.57
N PRO A 8 -2.29 -4.94 15.27
CA PRO A 8 -2.62 -6.01 14.33
C PRO A 8 -1.92 -5.91 12.97
N LEU A 9 -1.85 -4.71 12.39
CA LEU A 9 -1.25 -4.49 11.07
C LEU A 9 0.28 -4.59 11.10
N GLU A 10 0.90 -4.43 12.26
CA GLU A 10 2.34 -4.51 12.41
C GLU A 10 2.79 -5.93 12.78
N VAL A 11 2.22 -6.48 13.86
CA VAL A 11 2.68 -7.72 14.49
C VAL A 11 1.82 -8.92 14.07
N GLY A 12 0.58 -8.69 13.60
CA GLY A 12 -0.35 -9.78 13.28
C GLY A 12 -0.89 -10.49 14.52
N GLN A 13 -0.78 -9.88 15.69
CA GLN A 13 -1.23 -10.40 16.98
C GLN A 13 -1.80 -9.24 17.82
N ILE A 14 -2.69 -9.55 18.74
CA ILE A 14 -3.19 -8.63 19.77
C ILE A 14 -3.02 -9.30 21.12
N THR A 15 -2.46 -8.56 22.07
CA THR A 15 -2.42 -8.96 23.48
C THR A 15 -3.59 -8.34 24.23
N ILE A 16 -4.40 -9.17 24.89
CA ILE A 16 -5.49 -8.72 25.75
C ILE A 16 -5.10 -8.98 27.21
N SER A 17 -4.95 -7.90 27.98
CA SER A 17 -4.65 -7.95 29.41
C SER A 17 -5.89 -7.58 30.24
N ARG A 18 -6.34 -8.49 31.11
CA ARG A 18 -7.50 -8.32 32.02
C ARG A 18 -7.13 -8.81 33.41
N ALA A 19 -7.29 -7.95 34.42
CA ALA A 19 -7.03 -8.26 35.83
C ALA A 19 -5.69 -9.00 36.04
N ALA A 20 -5.73 -10.32 36.26
CA ALA A 20 -4.57 -11.18 36.53
C ALA A 20 -4.15 -12.08 35.35
N GLN A 21 -4.72 -11.88 34.15
CA GLN A 21 -4.43 -12.72 32.98
C GLN A 21 -4.07 -11.87 31.76
N GLN A 22 -3.07 -12.35 31.03
CA GLN A 22 -2.66 -11.83 29.74
C GLN A 22 -2.76 -12.97 28.73
N ALA A 23 -3.42 -12.72 27.61
CA ALA A 23 -3.58 -13.70 26.55
C ALA A 23 -3.32 -13.06 25.19
N ASP A 24 -2.68 -13.84 24.32
CA ASP A 24 -2.27 -13.44 22.99
C ASP A 24 -3.18 -14.08 21.94
N PHE A 25 -3.69 -13.27 21.01
CA PHE A 25 -4.62 -13.70 19.97
C PHE A 25 -4.06 -13.37 18.58
N PRO A 26 -4.09 -14.32 17.62
CA PRO A 26 -3.71 -14.03 16.25
C PRO A 26 -4.67 -13.02 15.62
N ALA A 27 -4.12 -12.03 14.94
CA ALA A 27 -4.86 -10.94 14.30
C ALA A 27 -4.26 -10.56 12.93
N ALA A 28 -3.57 -11.50 12.28
CA ALA A 28 -2.98 -11.30 10.96
C ALA A 28 -4.07 -11.26 9.89
N CYS A 29 -4.41 -10.06 9.42
CA CYS A 29 -5.34 -9.85 8.33
C CYS A 29 -4.70 -9.07 7.18
N GLN A 30 -5.32 -9.17 5.99
CA GLN A 30 -5.12 -8.21 4.92
C GLN A 30 -6.21 -7.14 5.03
N LEU A 31 -5.81 -5.91 5.29
CA LEU A 31 -6.74 -4.78 5.32
C LEU A 31 -6.93 -4.23 3.92
N VAL A 32 -8.16 -4.24 3.45
CA VAL A 32 -8.61 -3.51 2.27
C VAL A 32 -9.64 -2.49 2.74
N ALA A 33 -9.39 -1.21 2.45
CA ALA A 33 -10.22 -0.11 2.91
C ALA A 33 -10.47 0.87 1.77
N ALA A 34 -11.60 1.56 1.85
CA ALA A 34 -11.96 2.65 0.95
C ALA A 34 -12.43 3.84 1.79
N MET A 35 -12.15 5.05 1.31
CA MET A 35 -12.63 6.28 1.92
C MET A 35 -12.96 7.31 0.85
N ASN A 36 -13.79 8.28 1.23
CA ASN A 36 -14.05 9.43 0.39
C ASN A 36 -12.86 10.42 0.43
N PRO A 37 -12.57 11.17 -0.66
CA PRO A 37 -11.49 12.15 -0.67
C PRO A 37 -11.86 13.46 0.07
N CYS A 38 -13.12 13.64 0.45
CA CYS A 38 -13.63 14.74 1.28
C CYS A 38 -14.97 14.32 1.94
N PRO A 39 -15.54 15.12 2.87
CA PRO A 39 -16.80 14.76 3.54
C PRO A 39 -17.98 14.50 2.58
N ARG A 40 -17.95 15.10 1.39
CA ARG A 40 -19.00 14.95 0.36
C ARG A 40 -18.72 13.88 -0.69
N GLY A 41 -17.50 13.32 -0.73
CA GLY A 41 -17.12 12.32 -1.73
C GLY A 41 -16.75 12.86 -3.13
N TRP A 42 -16.98 14.14 -3.43
CA TRP A 42 -16.82 14.66 -4.80
C TRP A 42 -15.44 15.28 -5.11
N ARG A 43 -14.48 15.31 -4.17
CA ARG A 43 -13.18 15.95 -4.45
C ARG A 43 -12.46 15.17 -5.56
N GLY A 44 -11.97 15.88 -6.58
CA GLY A 44 -11.41 15.27 -7.79
C GLY A 44 -12.44 14.92 -8.87
N ASP A 45 -13.74 15.14 -8.62
CA ASP A 45 -14.81 14.89 -9.60
C ASP A 45 -14.66 15.84 -10.81
N PRO A 46 -14.56 15.30 -12.04
CA PRO A 46 -14.44 16.12 -13.27
C PRO A 46 -15.64 17.06 -13.49
N GLY A 47 -16.82 16.71 -12.96
CA GLY A 47 -18.03 17.53 -13.02
C GLY A 47 -18.04 18.73 -12.07
N GLY A 48 -16.97 18.95 -11.28
CA GLY A 48 -16.84 20.13 -10.42
C GLY A 48 -17.86 20.20 -9.28
N ARG A 49 -18.49 19.07 -8.93
CA ARG A 49 -19.56 19.02 -7.91
C ARG A 49 -19.07 19.28 -6.48
N CYS A 50 -17.76 19.14 -6.25
CA CYS A 50 -17.18 19.42 -4.96
C CYS A 50 -17.14 20.92 -4.68
N ARG A 51 -17.76 21.35 -3.59
CA ARG A 51 -17.62 22.73 -3.08
C ARG A 51 -16.78 22.80 -1.80
N CYS A 52 -16.00 21.75 -1.49
CA CYS A 52 -15.27 21.69 -0.22
C CYS A 52 -14.05 22.57 -0.37
N SER A 53 -13.82 23.47 0.58
CA SER A 53 -12.54 24.18 0.62
C SER A 53 -11.39 23.19 0.83
N PRO A 54 -10.17 23.53 0.38
CA PRO A 54 -8.98 22.73 0.67
C PRO A 54 -8.84 22.39 2.16
N ASP A 55 -9.11 23.35 3.06
CA ASP A 55 -9.04 23.14 4.51
C ASP A 55 -10.02 22.08 5.03
N VAL A 56 -11.25 22.06 4.50
CA VAL A 56 -12.27 21.08 4.88
C VAL A 56 -11.86 19.69 4.42
N ALA A 57 -11.32 19.58 3.20
CA ALA A 57 -10.80 18.31 2.70
C ALA A 57 -9.58 17.83 3.51
N ALA A 58 -8.60 18.69 3.74
CA ALA A 58 -7.42 18.37 4.54
C ALA A 58 -7.81 17.94 5.97
N ARG A 59 -8.73 18.65 6.63
CA ARG A 59 -9.25 18.29 7.95
C ARG A 59 -9.95 16.93 7.97
N TYR A 60 -10.65 16.58 6.88
CA TYR A 60 -11.28 15.28 6.75
C TYR A 60 -10.25 14.16 6.62
N LEU A 61 -9.21 14.35 5.80
CA LEU A 61 -8.11 13.38 5.64
C LEU A 61 -7.29 13.22 6.93
N ARG A 62 -7.07 14.31 7.68
CA ARG A 62 -6.39 14.29 8.99
C ARG A 62 -7.08 13.46 10.08
N LYS A 63 -8.30 12.95 9.84
CA LYS A 63 -8.91 11.95 10.72
C LYS A 63 -8.16 10.61 10.71
N LEU A 64 -7.35 10.38 9.68
CA LEU A 64 -6.42 9.26 9.60
C LEU A 64 -5.06 9.71 10.13
N SER A 65 -4.54 8.99 11.11
CA SER A 65 -3.25 9.32 11.71
C SER A 65 -2.09 8.93 10.80
N GLY A 66 -1.01 9.72 10.79
CA GLY A 66 0.24 9.37 10.11
C GLY A 66 0.75 7.97 10.50
N PRO A 67 0.80 7.60 11.79
CA PRO A 67 1.18 6.25 12.21
C PRO A 67 0.33 5.13 11.61
N LEU A 68 -0.98 5.32 11.43
CA LEU A 68 -1.82 4.35 10.73
C LEU A 68 -1.48 4.32 9.24
N MET A 69 -1.36 5.49 8.60
CA MET A 69 -1.06 5.60 7.16
C MET A 69 0.29 5.00 6.78
N ASP A 70 1.28 5.07 7.67
CA ASP A 70 2.59 4.42 7.48
C ASP A 70 2.48 2.89 7.35
N ARG A 71 1.42 2.29 7.92
CA ARG A 71 1.17 0.84 7.91
C ARG A 71 0.34 0.36 6.70
N ILE A 72 -0.11 1.27 5.84
CA ILE A 72 -0.88 0.91 4.64
C ILE A 72 0.06 0.87 3.45
N ASP A 73 0.50 -0.32 3.03
CA ASP A 73 1.49 -0.54 1.96
C ASP A 73 1.13 0.17 0.63
N ILE A 74 -0.12 0.05 0.20
CA ILE A 74 -0.66 0.56 -1.06
C ILE A 74 -1.80 1.55 -0.79
N GLN A 75 -1.69 2.73 -1.36
CA GLN A 75 -2.62 3.86 -1.32
C GLN A 75 -2.82 4.38 -2.74
N ILE A 76 -3.98 4.09 -3.32
CA ILE A 76 -4.34 4.52 -4.67
C ILE A 76 -5.57 5.42 -4.65
N GLU A 77 -5.54 6.47 -5.47
CA GLU A 77 -6.71 7.31 -5.73
C GLU A 77 -7.48 6.70 -6.91
N LEU A 78 -8.77 6.45 -6.71
CA LEU A 78 -9.64 5.94 -7.76
C LEU A 78 -10.44 7.11 -8.34
N PRO A 79 -10.25 7.48 -9.62
CA PRO A 79 -11.03 8.52 -10.24
C PRO A 79 -12.49 8.09 -10.38
N ALA A 80 -13.40 9.07 -10.41
CA ALA A 80 -14.79 8.82 -10.71
C ALA A 80 -14.96 8.34 -12.16
N LEU A 81 -15.68 7.24 -12.36
CA LEU A 81 -16.05 6.76 -13.70
C LEU A 81 -17.16 7.65 -14.29
N SER A 82 -17.03 7.97 -15.57
CA SER A 82 -18.06 8.64 -16.36
C SER A 82 -19.27 7.72 -16.60
N PRO A 83 -20.46 8.28 -16.88
CA PRO A 83 -21.62 7.47 -17.26
C PRO A 83 -21.37 6.58 -18.48
N ALA A 84 -20.53 7.03 -19.43
CA ALA A 84 -20.15 6.25 -20.60
C ALA A 84 -19.31 5.02 -20.22
N GLU A 85 -18.29 5.18 -19.37
CA GLU A 85 -17.47 4.07 -18.86
C GLU A 85 -18.30 3.09 -18.03
N LEU A 86 -19.23 3.59 -17.22
CA LEU A 86 -20.18 2.78 -16.48
C LEU A 86 -21.16 2.01 -17.38
N SER A 87 -21.55 2.59 -18.52
CA SER A 87 -22.45 1.95 -19.48
C SER A 87 -21.72 0.95 -20.38
N ALA A 88 -20.41 1.14 -20.59
CA ALA A 88 -19.53 0.21 -21.28
C ALA A 88 -19.16 -1.03 -20.44
N ARG A 89 -19.74 -1.20 -19.24
CA ARG A 89 -19.56 -2.37 -18.36
C ARG A 89 -19.81 -3.67 -19.13
N GLY A 90 -18.73 -4.34 -19.53
CA GLY A 90 -18.75 -5.62 -20.24
C GLY A 90 -17.96 -5.66 -21.55
N VAL A 91 -17.52 -4.52 -22.10
CA VAL A 91 -16.78 -4.46 -23.37
C VAL A 91 -15.31 -4.85 -23.21
N GLU A 92 -14.66 -4.46 -22.11
CA GLU A 92 -13.33 -4.94 -21.73
C GLU A 92 -13.43 -5.72 -20.42
N ARG A 93 -13.43 -7.05 -20.51
CA ARG A 93 -13.18 -7.89 -19.34
C ARG A 93 -11.69 -7.79 -19.04
N GLY A 94 -11.35 -7.16 -17.91
CA GLY A 94 -10.00 -7.22 -17.37
C GLY A 94 -9.54 -8.68 -17.14
N GLU A 95 -8.30 -8.85 -16.70
CA GLU A 95 -7.74 -10.17 -16.45
C GLU A 95 -8.63 -10.99 -15.50
N SER A 96 -8.84 -12.27 -15.81
CA SER A 96 -9.62 -13.14 -14.94
C SER A 96 -8.87 -13.42 -13.64
N SER A 97 -9.61 -13.70 -12.57
CA SER A 97 -8.99 -14.07 -11.28
C SER A 97 -8.06 -15.28 -11.39
N ALA A 98 -8.33 -16.21 -12.32
CA ALA A 98 -7.47 -17.36 -12.56
C ALA A 98 -6.11 -16.95 -13.13
N VAL A 99 -6.08 -16.01 -14.08
CA VAL A 99 -4.84 -15.47 -14.67
C VAL A 99 -4.02 -14.74 -13.61
N VAL A 100 -4.67 -13.88 -12.82
CA VAL A 100 -4.01 -13.14 -11.74
C VAL A 100 -3.48 -14.09 -10.66
N ALA A 101 -4.25 -15.11 -10.27
CA ALA A 101 -3.84 -16.10 -9.27
C ALA A 101 -2.58 -16.87 -9.72
N ALA A 102 -2.48 -17.25 -10.99
CA ALA A 102 -1.29 -17.91 -11.53
C ALA A 102 -0.04 -17.00 -11.44
N ARG A 103 -0.18 -15.70 -11.78
CA ARG A 103 0.91 -14.72 -11.65
C ARG A 103 1.35 -14.55 -10.19
N VAL A 104 0.39 -14.46 -9.27
CA VAL A 104 0.67 -14.35 -7.83
C VAL A 104 1.36 -15.60 -7.29
N ALA A 105 0.94 -16.80 -7.72
CA ALA A 105 1.56 -18.06 -7.33
C ALA A 105 3.03 -18.11 -7.76
N ALA A 106 3.32 -17.80 -9.04
CA ALA A 106 4.70 -17.77 -9.54
C ALA A 106 5.60 -16.80 -8.74
N ALA A 107 5.11 -15.59 -8.44
CA ALA A 107 5.87 -14.64 -7.62
C ALA A 107 6.11 -15.15 -6.18
N ARG A 108 5.14 -15.87 -5.58
CA ARG A 108 5.30 -16.48 -4.26
C ARG A 108 6.28 -17.65 -4.27
N ASP A 109 6.33 -18.43 -5.34
CA ASP A 109 7.31 -19.51 -5.50
C ASP A 109 8.72 -18.94 -5.55
N ILE A 110 8.94 -17.86 -6.32
CA ILE A 110 10.21 -17.13 -6.35
C ILE A 110 10.60 -16.65 -4.94
N GLN A 111 9.67 -16.06 -4.19
CA GLN A 111 9.91 -15.61 -2.81
C GLN A 111 10.27 -16.77 -1.89
N THR A 112 9.54 -17.88 -1.98
CA THR A 112 9.76 -19.07 -1.15
C THR A 112 11.12 -19.70 -1.43
N GLN A 113 11.50 -19.80 -2.70
CA GLN A 113 12.82 -20.32 -3.10
C GLN A 113 13.95 -19.39 -2.64
N ARG A 114 13.78 -18.06 -2.77
CA ARG A 114 14.81 -17.08 -2.40
C ARG A 114 15.04 -16.96 -0.90
N GLN A 115 13.98 -16.94 -0.10
CA GLN A 115 14.06 -16.52 1.31
C GLN A 115 13.15 -17.33 2.27
N GLY A 116 12.47 -18.37 1.78
CA GLY A 116 11.62 -19.25 2.59
C GLY A 116 10.28 -18.66 3.06
N LYS A 117 9.97 -17.41 2.70
CA LYS A 117 8.74 -16.70 3.11
C LYS A 117 8.35 -15.61 2.12
N ILE A 118 7.10 -15.17 2.18
CA ILE A 118 6.61 -14.06 1.35
C ILE A 118 7.21 -12.71 1.78
N ASN A 119 7.34 -11.76 0.84
CA ASN A 119 7.96 -10.45 1.06
C ASN A 119 7.33 -9.66 2.24
N ARG A 120 6.02 -9.83 2.47
CA ARG A 120 5.31 -9.20 3.60
C ARG A 120 5.98 -9.52 4.95
N ASN A 121 6.45 -10.75 5.11
CA ASN A 121 6.93 -11.31 6.37
C ASN A 121 8.44 -11.10 6.60
N LEU A 122 9.13 -10.38 5.70
CA LEU A 122 10.53 -10.04 5.89
C LEU A 122 10.69 -9.07 7.07
N ASP A 123 11.72 -9.26 7.89
CA ASP A 123 12.15 -8.24 8.82
C ASP A 123 12.96 -7.12 8.12
N GLY A 124 13.47 -6.15 8.88
CA GLY A 124 14.23 -5.04 8.32
C GLY A 124 15.55 -5.48 7.67
N ARG A 125 16.28 -6.40 8.30
CA ARG A 125 17.56 -6.89 7.78
C ARG A 125 17.34 -7.72 6.53
N GLU A 126 16.36 -8.61 6.55
CA GLU A 126 16.02 -9.42 5.38
C GLU A 126 15.55 -8.54 4.21
N ALA A 127 14.81 -7.46 4.49
CA ALA A 127 14.41 -6.50 3.46
C ALA A 127 15.62 -5.75 2.86
N ASP A 128 16.61 -5.37 3.66
CA ASP A 128 17.85 -4.75 3.14
C ASP A 128 18.63 -5.70 2.23
N GLU A 129 18.62 -7.00 2.54
CA GLU A 129 19.34 -8.02 1.76
C GLU A 129 18.66 -8.32 0.42
N VAL A 130 17.33 -8.48 0.40
CA VAL A 130 16.63 -8.97 -0.81
C VAL A 130 15.86 -7.91 -1.57
N CYS A 131 15.46 -6.80 -0.95
CA CYS A 131 14.60 -5.81 -1.61
C CYS A 131 15.36 -4.63 -2.21
N ARG A 132 16.68 -4.54 -1.98
CA ARG A 132 17.50 -3.42 -2.43
C ARG A 132 17.47 -3.29 -3.97
N PRO A 133 17.04 -2.14 -4.52
CA PRO A 133 17.03 -1.91 -5.95
C PRO A 133 18.45 -1.61 -6.47
N ASP A 134 18.58 -1.46 -7.78
CA ASP A 134 19.77 -0.90 -8.41
C ASP A 134 20.05 0.56 -8.01
N ALA A 135 21.20 1.10 -8.41
CA ALA A 135 21.62 2.45 -8.02
C ALA A 135 20.63 3.54 -8.48
N ALA A 136 20.02 3.37 -9.66
CA ALA A 136 19.00 4.29 -10.16
C ALA A 136 17.72 4.23 -9.31
N GLY A 137 17.27 3.03 -8.95
CA GLY A 137 16.15 2.81 -8.05
C GLY A 137 16.40 3.31 -6.63
N GLU A 138 17.62 3.18 -6.09
CA GLU A 138 17.99 3.76 -4.80
C GLU A 138 17.88 5.29 -4.80
N ALA A 139 18.39 5.94 -5.85
CA ALA A 139 18.31 7.39 -6.00
C ALA A 139 16.84 7.84 -6.08
N LEU A 140 16.01 7.12 -6.85
CA LEU A 140 14.58 7.41 -6.97
C LEU A 140 13.83 7.20 -5.65
N LEU A 141 14.12 6.11 -4.94
CA LEU A 141 13.49 5.78 -3.66
C LEU A 141 13.82 6.83 -2.59
N ARG A 142 15.07 7.32 -2.56
CA ARG A 142 15.50 8.41 -1.68
C ARG A 142 14.76 9.71 -2.01
N ALA A 143 14.76 10.12 -3.27
CA ALA A 143 14.08 11.33 -3.72
C ALA A 143 12.58 11.30 -3.43
N ALA A 144 11.93 10.13 -3.59
CA ALA A 144 10.54 9.93 -3.22
C ALA A 144 10.34 10.05 -1.70
N GLY A 145 11.17 9.38 -0.90
CA GLY A 145 11.10 9.44 0.57
C GLY A 145 11.21 10.87 1.11
N GLU A 146 12.14 11.67 0.59
CA GLU A 146 12.30 13.09 0.93
C GLU A 146 11.10 13.92 0.49
N ARG A 147 10.65 13.77 -0.76
CA ARG A 147 9.52 14.52 -1.32
C ARG A 147 8.21 14.25 -0.57
N PHE A 148 7.95 13.01 -0.18
CA PHE A 148 6.71 12.60 0.46
C PHE A 148 6.80 12.53 2.00
N GLY A 149 7.95 12.86 2.58
CA GLY A 149 8.15 12.87 4.03
C GLY A 149 7.96 11.49 4.68
N TRP A 150 8.42 10.42 4.04
CA TRP A 150 8.23 9.06 4.53
C TRP A 150 9.02 8.81 5.82
N SER A 151 8.36 8.18 6.79
CA SER A 151 9.06 7.59 7.93
C SER A 151 9.88 6.37 7.48
N ALA A 152 10.84 5.95 8.31
CA ALA A 152 11.58 4.70 8.07
C ALA A 152 10.63 3.49 7.88
N ARG A 153 9.52 3.44 8.62
CA ARG A 153 8.50 2.38 8.44
C ARG A 153 7.89 2.44 7.05
N ALA A 154 7.46 3.62 6.60
CA ALA A 154 6.88 3.78 5.27
C ALA A 154 7.88 3.40 4.17
N TYR A 155 9.16 3.77 4.33
CA TYR A 155 10.25 3.38 3.43
C TYR A 155 10.36 1.86 3.27
N TYR A 156 10.48 1.09 4.37
CA TYR A 156 10.60 -0.37 4.29
C TYR A 156 9.33 -1.05 3.74
N ARG A 157 8.14 -0.47 3.99
CA ARG A 157 6.88 -0.97 3.42
C ARG A 157 6.88 -0.80 1.89
N VAL A 158 7.28 0.38 1.39
CA VAL A 158 7.44 0.61 -0.05
C VAL A 158 8.50 -0.31 -0.64
N LEU A 159 9.62 -0.52 0.04
CA LEU A 159 10.69 -1.40 -0.41
C LEU A 159 10.22 -2.86 -0.61
N LYS A 160 9.35 -3.37 0.27
CA LYS A 160 8.71 -4.69 0.11
C LYS A 160 7.74 -4.73 -1.08
N VAL A 161 7.03 -3.63 -1.36
CA VAL A 161 6.18 -3.50 -2.55
C VAL A 161 7.04 -3.52 -3.81
N VAL A 162 8.13 -2.74 -3.86
CA VAL A 162 9.13 -2.75 -4.95
C VAL A 162 9.60 -4.16 -5.26
N ARG A 163 10.00 -4.93 -4.23
CA ARG A 163 10.43 -6.32 -4.43
C ARG A 163 9.31 -7.21 -4.98
N THR A 164 8.09 -7.01 -4.52
CA THR A 164 6.93 -7.79 -4.99
C THR A 164 6.62 -7.49 -6.46
N ILE A 165 6.76 -6.24 -6.90
CA ILE A 165 6.59 -5.87 -8.32
C ILE A 165 7.69 -6.54 -9.17
N ALA A 166 8.95 -6.51 -8.72
CA ALA A 166 10.05 -7.20 -9.40
C ALA A 166 9.80 -8.72 -9.50
N ASP A 167 9.33 -9.35 -8.43
CA ASP A 167 9.00 -10.77 -8.43
C ASP A 167 7.83 -11.09 -9.40
N LEU A 168 6.83 -10.21 -9.51
CA LEU A 168 5.73 -10.34 -10.48
C LEU A 168 6.20 -10.18 -11.94
N ALA A 169 7.27 -9.41 -12.16
CA ALA A 169 7.92 -9.24 -13.46
C ALA A 169 8.94 -10.35 -13.78
N GLY A 170 9.22 -11.25 -12.82
CA GLY A 170 10.27 -12.27 -12.96
C GLY A 170 11.69 -11.70 -12.96
N ALA A 171 11.89 -10.51 -12.39
CA ALA A 171 13.19 -9.85 -12.34
C ALA A 171 13.99 -10.31 -11.11
N ASP A 172 15.26 -10.65 -11.32
CA ASP A 172 16.17 -11.09 -10.23
C ASP A 172 16.39 -10.00 -9.18
N LYS A 173 16.51 -8.75 -9.62
CA LYS A 173 16.71 -7.56 -8.79
C LYS A 173 15.72 -6.47 -9.15
N PRO A 174 15.21 -5.71 -8.16
CA PRO A 174 14.42 -4.53 -8.45
C PRO A 174 15.25 -3.44 -9.12
N ASP A 175 14.60 -2.63 -9.94
CA ASP A 175 15.22 -1.54 -10.69
C ASP A 175 14.39 -0.26 -10.52
N ALA A 176 14.83 0.82 -11.17
CA ALA A 176 14.12 2.09 -11.13
C ALA A 176 12.65 2.02 -11.62
N SER A 177 12.31 1.11 -12.53
CA SER A 177 10.93 0.97 -13.04
C SER A 177 10.00 0.40 -11.97
N HIS A 178 10.45 -0.64 -11.27
CA HIS A 178 9.73 -1.23 -10.14
C HIS A 178 9.57 -0.24 -8.99
N VAL A 179 10.60 0.57 -8.72
CA VAL A 179 10.53 1.67 -7.74
C VAL A 179 9.51 2.72 -8.15
N ALA A 180 9.53 3.16 -9.42
CA ALA A 180 8.60 4.16 -9.93
C ALA A 180 7.14 3.71 -9.78
N GLU A 181 6.84 2.45 -10.07
CA GLU A 181 5.51 1.87 -9.90
C GLU A 181 5.09 1.84 -8.42
N ALA A 182 5.94 1.31 -7.52
CA ALA A 182 5.63 1.29 -6.09
C ALA A 182 5.39 2.69 -5.51
N VAL A 183 6.16 3.69 -5.97
CA VAL A 183 5.97 5.08 -5.56
C VAL A 183 4.59 5.58 -6.00
N GLN A 184 4.12 5.23 -7.20
CA GLN A 184 2.77 5.61 -7.65
C GLN A 184 1.68 5.07 -6.74
N TYR A 185 1.84 3.82 -6.27
CA TYR A 185 0.96 3.20 -5.28
C TYR A 185 1.05 3.83 -3.89
N ARG A 186 1.89 4.84 -3.64
CA ARG A 186 2.02 5.45 -2.31
C ARG A 186 1.76 6.96 -2.28
N ARG A 187 1.25 7.51 -3.37
CA ARG A 187 1.01 8.97 -3.52
C ARG A 187 -0.27 9.48 -2.87
N ALA A 188 -1.26 8.62 -2.65
CA ALA A 188 -2.67 9.05 -2.65
C ALA A 188 -3.16 9.92 -1.47
N LEU A 189 -2.35 10.20 -0.45
CA LEU A 189 -2.80 10.96 0.73
C LEU A 189 -1.75 11.94 1.26
N THR A 190 -1.00 12.58 0.37
CA THR A 190 -0.05 13.62 0.78
C THR A 190 -0.84 14.86 1.23
N THR A 191 -0.85 15.10 2.54
CA THR A 191 -1.38 16.32 3.15
C THR A 191 -0.34 17.43 2.99
N ALA A 192 -0.15 17.90 1.76
CA ALA A 192 0.57 19.14 1.48
C ALA A 192 -0.46 20.21 1.11
#